data_AF-A0A3T0N8M4-F1
#
_entry.id   AF-A0A3T0N8M4-F1
#
_cell.length_a   1.000
_cell.length_b   1.000
_cell.length_c   1.000
_cell.angle_alpha   90.00
_cell.angle_beta   90.00
_cell.angle_gamma   90.00
#
_symmetry.space_group_name_H-M   'P 1'
#
loop_
_entity.id
_entity.type
_entity.pdbx_description
1 polymer ?
#
loop_
_entity_poly.entity_id
_entity_poly.type
_entity_poly.pdbx_seq_one_letter_code
_entity_poly.pdbx_strand_id
1 'polypeptide(L)'
;MELWRKRLRQALEVRGLDFDEVSEAADCNREYVSKMLAGRFNPTVARLMRICDAGKIDMAYLFSEEPSEEERNVLEKAANLSKDDAELVSRLIKSARSN
;
A
#
# COMPACT_ATOMS: atom_id res chain seq x y z
N MET A 1 -5.30 16.46 6.34
CA MET A 1 -4.46 15.26 6.54
C MET A 1 -4.13 14.69 5.18
N GLU A 2 -2.85 14.47 4.89
CA GLU A 2 -2.43 13.93 3.59
C GLU A 2 -2.93 12.48 3.39
N LEU A 3 -3.52 12.19 2.23
CA LEU A 3 -4.15 10.91 1.90
C LEU A 3 -3.15 9.74 1.99
N TRP A 4 -1.92 9.95 1.50
CA TRP A 4 -0.86 8.95 1.51
C TRP A 4 -0.49 8.48 2.93
N ARG A 5 -0.58 9.35 3.95
CA ARG A 5 -0.29 8.98 5.35
C ARG A 5 -1.33 8.01 5.89
N LYS A 6 -2.61 8.25 5.61
CA LYS A 6 -3.69 7.35 6.00
C LYS A 6 -3.54 5.98 5.33
N ARG A 7 -3.18 5.96 4.04
CA ARG A 7 -2.94 4.70 3.30
C ARG A 7 -1.74 3.94 3.80
N LEU A 8 -0.63 4.62 4.07
CA LEU A 8 0.58 3.97 4.62
C LEU A 8 0.23 3.28 5.94
N ARG A 9 -0.45 4.00 6.82
CA ARG A 9 -0.91 3.45 8.10
C ARG A 9 -1.82 2.24 7.91
N GLN A 10 -2.85 2.37 7.07
CA GLN A 10 -3.80 1.29 6.81
C GLN A 10 -3.11 0.08 6.18
N ALA A 11 -2.16 0.27 5.26
CA ALA A 11 -1.41 -0.83 4.66
C ALA A 11 -0.53 -1.57 5.68
N LEU A 12 0.07 -0.85 6.63
CA LEU A 12 0.82 -1.45 7.73
C LEU A 12 -0.11 -2.23 8.69
N GLU A 13 -1.26 -1.64 9.06
CA GLU A 13 -2.25 -2.28 9.93
C GLU A 13 -2.85 -3.55 9.29
N VAL A 14 -3.22 -3.51 8.00
CA VAL A 14 -3.75 -4.68 7.26
C VAL A 14 -2.72 -5.80 7.16
N ARG A 15 -1.43 -5.46 7.12
CA ARG A 15 -0.34 -6.43 7.08
C ARG A 15 0.08 -6.92 8.46
N GLY A 16 -0.48 -6.37 9.53
CA GLY A 16 -0.09 -6.66 10.90
C GLY A 16 1.36 -6.29 11.21
N LEU A 17 1.90 -5.30 10.50
CA LEU A 17 3.29 -4.85 10.68
C LEU A 17 3.34 -3.77 11.77
N ASP A 18 4.27 -3.93 12.69
CA ASP A 18 4.48 -2.93 13.74
C ASP A 18 5.24 -1.71 13.19
N PHE A 19 4.79 -0.51 13.55
CA PHE A 19 5.39 0.74 13.07
C PHE A 19 6.85 0.90 13.54
N ASP A 20 7.18 0.36 14.71
CA ASP A 20 8.53 0.38 15.26
C ASP A 20 9.45 -0.57 14.47
N GLU A 21 8.97 -1.77 14.12
CA GLU A 21 9.72 -2.73 13.31
C GLU A 21 9.95 -2.23 11.88
N VAL A 22 8.93 -1.64 11.25
CA VAL A 22 9.08 -1.04 9.92
C VAL A 22 10.04 0.16 9.95
N SER A 23 10.02 0.94 11.05
CA SER A 23 10.97 2.03 11.22
C SER A 23 12.41 1.53 11.34
N GLU A 24 12.66 0.49 12.15
CA GLU A 24 13.98 -0.13 12.28
C GLU A 24 14.44 -0.75 10.96
N ALA A 25 13.55 -1.47 10.26
CA ALA A 25 13.84 -2.07 8.95
C ALA A 25 14.13 -1.01 7.87
N ALA A 26 13.57 0.19 7.99
CA ALA A 26 13.83 1.32 7.10
C ALA A 26 15.10 2.14 7.48
N ASP A 27 15.93 1.64 8.41
CA ASP A 27 17.11 2.33 8.93
C ASP A 27 16.76 3.72 9.52
N CYS A 28 15.64 3.76 10.25
CA CYS A 28 15.11 4.95 10.90
C CYS A 28 14.93 4.72 12.41
N ASN A 29 14.80 5.82 13.17
CA ASN A 29 14.44 5.70 14.58
C ASN A 29 13.07 5.01 14.71
N ARG A 30 12.90 4.15 15.72
CA ARG A 30 11.63 3.47 16.03
C ARG A 30 10.39 4.37 15.98
N GLU A 31 10.49 5.54 16.61
CA GLU A 31 9.38 6.49 16.65
C GLU A 31 9.18 7.29 15.33
N TYR A 32 10.01 7.05 14.31
CA TYR A 32 10.03 7.87 13.09
C TYR A 32 8.74 7.70 12.28
N VAL A 33 8.32 6.46 11.98
CA VAL A 33 7.08 6.21 11.23
C VAL A 33 5.89 6.72 12.02
N SER A 34 5.84 6.49 13.34
CA SER A 34 4.74 7.00 14.20
C SER A 34 4.64 8.53 14.18
N LYS A 35 5.77 9.25 14.36
CA LYS A 35 5.80 10.73 14.33
C LYS A 35 5.54 11.30 12.93
N MET A 36 5.96 10.58 11.88
CA MET A 36 5.69 10.90 10.47
C MET A 36 4.21 10.75 10.13
N LEU A 37 3.57 9.67 10.57
CA LEU A 37 2.12 9.44 10.42
C LEU A 37 1.29 10.47 11.21
N ALA A 38 1.76 10.85 12.40
CA ALA A 38 1.16 11.93 13.20
C ALA A 38 1.35 13.34 12.58
N GLY A 39 2.13 13.43 11.49
CA GLY A 39 2.38 14.66 10.76
C GLY A 39 3.31 15.65 11.43
N ARG A 40 4.11 15.17 12.39
CA ARG A 40 5.19 15.97 13.00
C ARG A 40 6.45 16.04 12.13
N PHE A 41 6.63 15.09 11.22
CA PHE A 41 7.78 15.06 10.30
C PHE A 41 7.31 14.96 8.86
N ASN A 42 7.95 15.76 7.99
CA ASN A 42 7.82 15.61 6.55
C ASN A 42 9.01 14.79 6.03
N PRO A 43 8.80 13.53 5.64
CA PRO A 43 9.87 12.68 5.13
C PRO A 43 10.28 13.13 3.72
N THR A 44 11.55 12.94 3.38
CA THR A 44 11.98 12.99 1.98
C THR A 44 11.46 11.77 1.23
N VAL A 45 11.25 11.92 -0.08
CA VAL A 45 10.82 10.83 -0.99
C VAL A 45 11.69 9.58 -0.83
N ALA A 46 13.01 9.75 -0.75
CA ALA A 46 13.94 8.64 -0.53
C ALA A 46 13.68 7.85 0.76
N ARG A 47 13.24 8.53 1.83
CA ARG A 47 12.96 7.89 3.12
C ARG A 47 11.60 7.23 3.13
N LEU A 48 10.61 7.86 2.48
CA LEU A 48 9.32 7.24 2.23
C LEU A 48 9.49 5.95 1.42
N MET A 49 10.35 5.93 0.40
CA MET A 49 10.68 4.73 -0.38
C MET A 49 11.26 3.61 0.48
N ARG A 50 12.18 3.91 1.40
CA ARG A 50 12.73 2.89 2.31
C ARG A 50 11.68 2.29 3.23
N ILE A 51 10.78 3.11 3.76
CA ILE A 51 9.67 2.65 4.62
C ILE A 51 8.70 1.79 3.79
N CYS A 52 8.43 2.19 2.55
CA CYS A 52 7.62 1.42 1.61
C CYS A 52 8.28 0.06 1.33
N ASP A 53 9.57 0.04 1.02
CA ASP A 53 10.34 -1.17 0.76
C ASP A 53 10.36 -2.11 1.98
N ALA A 54 10.65 -1.58 3.17
CA ALA A 54 10.62 -2.31 4.43
C ALA A 54 9.23 -2.90 4.74
N GLY A 55 8.16 -2.14 4.46
CA GLY A 55 6.78 -2.60 4.59
C GLY A 55 6.30 -3.50 3.45
N LYS A 56 7.12 -3.70 2.40
CA LYS A 56 6.74 -4.28 1.09
C LYS A 56 5.52 -3.61 0.45
N ILE A 57 5.32 -2.32 0.74
CA ILE A 57 4.21 -1.51 0.24
C ILE A 57 4.69 -0.81 -1.02
N ASP A 58 3.92 -0.89 -2.10
CA ASP A 58 4.27 -0.18 -3.32
C ASP A 58 4.01 1.32 -3.15
N MET A 59 4.94 2.15 -3.58
CA MET A 59 4.79 3.60 -3.48
C MET A 59 3.61 4.10 -4.31
N ALA A 60 3.29 3.44 -5.43
CA ALA A 60 2.10 3.74 -6.21
C ALA A 60 0.84 3.62 -5.35
N TYR A 61 0.73 2.61 -4.47
CA TYR A 61 -0.43 2.45 -3.59
C TYR A 61 -0.70 3.68 -2.69
N LEU A 62 0.36 4.40 -2.29
CA LEU A 62 0.25 5.60 -1.46
C LEU A 62 -0.29 6.81 -2.23
N PHE A 63 0.09 6.93 -3.50
CA PHE A 63 -0.20 8.08 -4.35
C PHE A 63 -1.30 7.83 -5.39
N SER A 64 -1.71 6.57 -5.57
CA SER A 64 -2.88 6.23 -6.38
C SER A 64 -4.08 6.97 -5.84
N GLU A 65 -4.90 7.54 -6.71
CA GLU A 65 -6.20 8.08 -6.35
C GLU A 65 -7.03 7.01 -5.61
N GLU A 66 -8.04 7.43 -4.82
CA GLU A 66 -9.01 6.47 -4.30
C GLU A 66 -9.51 5.61 -5.46
N PRO A 67 -9.32 4.27 -5.42
CA PRO A 67 -9.98 3.44 -6.38
C PRO A 67 -11.44 3.84 -6.28
N SER A 68 -12.01 4.22 -7.43
CA SER A 68 -13.43 4.53 -7.53
C SER A 68 -14.23 3.40 -6.87
N GLU A 69 -15.45 3.67 -6.40
CA GLU A 69 -16.26 2.62 -5.76
C GLU A 69 -16.39 1.37 -6.65
N GLU A 70 -16.34 1.56 -7.97
CA GLU A 70 -16.26 0.50 -8.97
C GLU A 70 -14.97 -0.33 -8.87
N GLU A 71 -13.80 0.31 -8.83
CA GLU A 71 -12.51 -0.38 -8.67
C GLU A 71 -12.41 -1.11 -7.32
N ARG A 72 -12.97 -0.53 -6.25
CA ARG A 72 -13.01 -1.16 -4.93
C ARG A 72 -13.88 -2.41 -4.93
N ASN A 73 -15.04 -2.35 -5.57
CA ASN A 73 -15.94 -3.50 -5.74
C ASN A 73 -15.27 -4.61 -6.56
N VAL A 74 -14.51 -4.26 -7.61
CA VAL A 74 -13.72 -5.23 -8.39
C VAL A 74 -12.62 -5.87 -7.56
N LEU A 75 -11.90 -5.10 -6.74
CA LEU A 75 -10.83 -5.60 -5.86
C LEU A 75 -11.38 -6.50 -4.75
N GLU A 76 -12.50 -6.14 -4.11
CA GLU A 76 -13.16 -6.97 -3.09
C GLU A 76 -13.67 -8.28 -3.67
N LYS A 77 -14.26 -8.24 -4.86
CA LYS A 77 -14.65 -9.47 -5.57
C LYS A 77 -13.42 -10.30 -5.90
N ALA A 78 -12.37 -9.71 -6.49
CA ALA A 78 -11.13 -10.40 -6.84
C ALA A 78 -10.43 -11.07 -5.64
N ALA A 79 -10.49 -10.45 -4.45
CA ALA A 79 -9.96 -11.02 -3.21
C ALA A 79 -10.73 -12.26 -2.74
N ASN A 80 -12.00 -12.39 -3.14
CA ASN A 80 -12.90 -13.49 -2.76
C ASN A 80 -13.06 -14.54 -3.88
N LEU A 81 -12.31 -14.40 -4.99
CA LEU A 81 -12.34 -15.33 -6.11
C LEU A 81 -11.57 -16.61 -5.77
N SER A 82 -12.16 -17.77 -6.08
CA SER A 82 -11.46 -19.07 -6.05
C SER A 82 -10.27 -19.04 -7.02
N LYS A 83 -9.30 -19.95 -6.83
CA LYS A 83 -8.09 -20.06 -7.68
C LYS A 83 -8.44 -20.10 -9.18
N ASP A 84 -9.52 -20.78 -9.54
CA ASP A 84 -10.03 -20.86 -10.92
C ASP A 84 -10.52 -19.51 -11.46
N ASP A 85 -11.28 -18.76 -10.66
CA ASP A 85 -11.83 -17.49 -11.11
C ASP A 85 -10.72 -16.42 -11.25
N ALA A 86 -9.73 -16.44 -10.34
CA ALA A 86 -8.58 -15.54 -10.43
C ALA A 86 -7.78 -15.74 -11.74
N GLU A 87 -7.76 -16.98 -12.25
CA GLU A 87 -7.11 -17.30 -13.53
C GLU A 87 -7.88 -16.73 -14.73
N LEU A 88 -9.22 -16.77 -14.70
CA LEU A 88 -10.08 -16.18 -15.71
C LEU A 88 -9.92 -14.66 -15.78
N VAL A 89 -9.87 -13.98 -14.62
CA VAL A 89 -9.62 -12.53 -14.56
C VAL A 89 -8.24 -12.18 -15.11
N SER A 90 -7.21 -12.96 -14.77
CA SER A 90 -5.85 -12.76 -15.29
C SER A 90 -5.79 -12.89 -16.81
N ARG A 91 -6.54 -13.84 -17.40
CA ARG A 91 -6.64 -14.00 -18.86
C ARG A 91 -7.35 -12.82 -19.52
N LEU A 92 -8.45 -12.34 -18.94
CA LEU A 92 -9.21 -11.19 -19.45
C LEU A 92 -8.40 -9.89 -19.45
N ILE A 93 -7.63 -9.62 -18.39
CA ILE A 93 -6.76 -8.44 -18.32
C ILE A 93 -5.64 -8.53 -19.38
N LYS A 94 -5.07 -9.73 -19.59
CA LYS A 94 -4.04 -9.94 -20.62
C LYS A 94 -4.59 -9.76 -22.04
N SER A 95 -5.82 -10.21 -22.32
CA SER A 95 -6.43 -10.02 -23.64
C SER A 95 -6.79 -8.56 -23.89
N ALA A 96 -7.27 -7.83 -22.89
CA ALA A 96 -7.64 -6.42 -23.02
C ALA A 96 -6.43 -5.49 -23.19
N ARG A 97 -5.25 -5.86 -22.67
CA ARG A 97 -4.00 -5.09 -22.80
C ARG A 97 -3.24 -5.37 -24.11
N SER A 98 -3.64 -6.40 -24.86
CA SER A 98 -2.98 -6.81 -26.10
C SER A 98 -3.61 -6.21 -27.37
N ASN A 99 -4.45 -5.18 -27.23
CA ASN A 99 -5.14 -4.52 -28.33
C ASN A 99 -4.99 -3.00 -28.25
#